data_AF-A0A7S4Q0H6-F1
#
_entry.id   AF-A0A7S4Q0H6-F1
#
_cell.length_a   1.000
_cell.length_b   1.000
_cell.length_c   1.000
_cell.angle_alpha   90.00
_cell.angle_beta   90.00
_cell.angle_gamma   90.00
#
_symmetry.space_group_name_H-M   'P 1'
#
loop_
_entity.id
_entity.type
_entity.pdbx_description
1 polymer ?
#
loop_
_entity_poly.entity_id
_entity_poly.type
_entity_poly.pdbx_seq_one_letter_code
_entity_poly.pdbx_strand_id
1 'polypeptide(L)'
;LPSDPTEHASDDREKGGGPQTKSDIPYRSVEVVFNNTNCWANVQHRDPRKILWDLWNPSYWHAFTSSTSGLRPCFPGCRLGRGDRDEAWCALRRRHILQKVQSVLRSRRSVRNLDTNWVRSHSLATYLEAGLKLRAQLDVCEEDQEEALCQELLDWEQALQAKTPPRHSFRGAPLHFGFCDPVLVAQEAVELSGLADSREKSTRFAVAVHLEPLPGEVVSLYVLICSVHRLTDLEVLSRPGETQSTASFYAAVDPTSSTDAVRLLGGATPPQTGMT
;
A
#
# COMPACT_ATOMS: atom_id res chain seq x y z
N LEU A 1 -5.66 72.33 -26.27
CA LEU A 1 -6.92 71.84 -26.87
C LEU A 1 -7.02 70.35 -26.58
N PRO A 2 -7.86 69.97 -25.62
CA PRO A 2 -8.09 68.58 -25.22
C PRO A 2 -9.22 67.97 -26.06
N SER A 3 -9.18 66.66 -26.27
CA SER A 3 -10.37 65.89 -26.66
C SER A 3 -10.25 64.52 -26.00
N ASP A 4 -11.10 64.37 -24.99
CA ASP A 4 -11.37 63.16 -24.21
C ASP A 4 -12.52 62.38 -24.92
N PRO A 5 -13.08 61.30 -24.35
CA PRO A 5 -12.99 59.94 -24.89
C PRO A 5 -14.31 59.44 -25.49
N THR A 6 -14.27 58.32 -26.22
CA THR A 6 -15.50 57.59 -26.60
C THR A 6 -15.44 56.16 -26.10
N GLU A 7 -16.31 55.89 -25.13
CA GLU A 7 -16.77 54.58 -24.71
C GLU A 7 -17.28 53.76 -25.90
N HIS A 8 -16.94 52.47 -25.94
CA HIS A 8 -17.85 51.47 -26.46
C HIS A 8 -17.80 50.24 -25.55
N ALA A 9 -18.83 50.14 -24.74
CA ALA A 9 -19.26 48.89 -24.13
C ALA A 9 -19.96 48.03 -25.20
N SER A 10 -19.59 46.75 -25.26
CA SER A 10 -20.47 45.69 -25.72
C SER A 10 -20.13 44.43 -24.93
N ASP A 11 -20.95 44.24 -23.91
CA ASP A 11 -21.29 42.99 -23.25
C ASP A 11 -21.83 42.03 -24.31
N ASP A 12 -21.25 40.84 -24.45
CA ASP A 12 -22.02 39.67 -24.88
C ASP A 12 -21.43 38.40 -24.25
N ARG A 13 -22.31 37.76 -23.49
CA ARG A 13 -22.14 36.52 -22.77
C ARG A 13 -22.05 35.36 -23.74
N GLU A 14 -20.96 34.60 -23.71
CA GLU A 14 -21.00 33.19 -24.07
C GLU A 14 -20.83 32.30 -22.84
N LYS A 15 -21.99 31.89 -22.31
CA LYS A 15 -22.14 30.70 -21.48
C LYS A 15 -21.87 29.46 -22.36
N GLY A 16 -20.61 29.04 -22.42
CA GLY A 16 -20.21 27.74 -22.96
C GLY A 16 -19.89 26.76 -21.83
N GLY A 17 -20.91 26.24 -21.15
CA GLY A 17 -20.77 25.17 -20.16
C GLY A 17 -20.51 23.82 -20.83
N GLY A 18 -19.30 23.61 -21.34
CA GLY A 18 -18.81 22.27 -21.66
C GLY A 18 -18.43 21.52 -20.37
N PRO A 19 -18.54 20.18 -20.33
CA PRO A 19 -18.07 19.41 -19.19
C PRO A 19 -16.57 19.65 -19.04
N GLN A 20 -16.18 20.45 -18.03
CA GLN A 20 -14.79 20.56 -17.63
C GLN A 20 -14.40 19.19 -17.09
N THR A 21 -13.73 18.40 -17.94
CA THR A 21 -12.98 17.24 -17.49
C THR A 21 -11.95 17.78 -16.51
N LYS A 22 -12.22 17.56 -15.22
CA LYS A 22 -11.31 17.90 -14.15
C LYS A 22 -10.12 16.95 -14.31
N SER A 23 -9.14 17.35 -15.11
CA SER A 23 -7.85 16.69 -15.16
C SER A 23 -7.17 16.96 -13.81
N ASP A 24 -7.35 16.02 -12.90
CA ASP A 24 -6.77 16.03 -11.56
C ASP A 24 -5.26 15.74 -11.70
N ILE A 25 -4.51 16.77 -12.10
CA ILE A 25 -3.10 16.81 -11.71
C ILE A 25 -3.06 17.05 -10.20
N PRO A 26 -2.22 16.33 -9.45
CA PRO A 26 -2.23 16.37 -7.98
C PRO A 26 -1.68 17.69 -7.42
N TYR A 27 -1.21 18.60 -8.29
CA TYR A 27 -0.58 19.85 -7.92
C TYR A 27 -1.48 21.04 -8.19
N ARG A 28 -1.71 21.86 -7.16
CA ARG A 28 -2.42 23.13 -7.25
C ARG A 28 -1.60 24.20 -7.99
N SER A 29 -0.28 24.17 -7.82
CA SER A 29 0.68 25.04 -8.50
C SER A 29 2.05 24.38 -8.59
N VAL A 30 2.87 24.85 -9.54
CA VAL A 30 4.29 24.50 -9.63
C VAL A 30 5.07 25.81 -9.58
N GLU A 31 5.72 26.05 -8.45
CA GLU A 31 6.44 27.30 -8.20
C GLU A 31 7.94 27.15 -8.44
N VAL A 32 8.50 25.97 -8.17
CA VAL A 32 9.93 25.72 -8.24
C VAL A 32 10.22 24.33 -8.81
N VAL A 33 11.25 24.24 -9.64
CA VAL A 33 11.91 22.99 -10.05
C VAL A 33 13.37 23.03 -9.60
N PHE A 34 13.99 21.90 -9.32
CA PHE A 34 15.36 21.86 -8.81
C PHE A 34 16.13 20.66 -9.33
N ASN A 35 17.45 20.75 -9.28
CA ASN A 35 18.36 19.62 -9.49
C ASN A 35 19.57 19.74 -8.56
N ASN A 36 20.60 18.92 -8.80
CA ASN A 36 21.84 18.91 -8.05
C ASN A 36 22.71 20.17 -8.21
N THR A 37 22.29 21.16 -9.01
CA THR A 37 23.06 22.37 -9.33
C THR A 37 22.34 23.67 -9.05
N ASN A 38 21.00 23.70 -9.04
CA ASN A 38 20.22 24.91 -8.79
C ASN A 38 18.77 24.60 -8.43
N CYS A 39 18.06 25.66 -8.03
CA CYS A 39 16.61 25.74 -8.01
C CYS A 39 16.17 26.84 -8.98
N TRP A 40 15.05 26.64 -9.68
CA TRP A 40 14.49 27.59 -10.62
C TRP A 40 13.02 27.85 -10.30
N ALA A 41 12.66 29.13 -10.18
CA ALA A 41 11.28 29.55 -10.06
C ALA A 41 10.59 29.54 -11.43
N ASN A 42 9.38 29.01 -11.48
CA ASN A 42 8.48 29.16 -12.61
C ASN A 42 8.04 30.64 -12.73
N VAL A 43 8.24 31.24 -13.90
CA VAL A 43 7.81 32.63 -14.19
C VAL A 43 6.60 32.72 -15.13
N GLN A 44 6.03 31.59 -15.55
CA GLN A 44 4.98 31.53 -16.57
C GLN A 44 3.57 31.72 -15.98
N HIS A 45 3.05 30.69 -15.28
CA HIS A 45 1.69 30.68 -14.77
C HIS A 45 1.57 29.79 -13.53
N ARG A 46 0.70 30.16 -12.58
CA ARG A 46 0.52 29.39 -11.32
C ARG A 46 -0.17 28.05 -11.54
N ASP A 47 -1.17 28.00 -12.42
CA ASP A 47 -1.86 26.76 -12.82
C ASP A 47 -0.93 25.86 -13.67
N PRO A 48 -0.60 24.64 -13.21
CA PRO A 48 0.37 23.79 -13.90
C PRO A 48 -0.10 23.29 -15.26
N ARG A 49 -1.41 23.34 -15.53
CA ARG A 49 -1.99 22.97 -16.84
C ARG A 49 -1.64 23.97 -17.94
N LYS A 50 -1.22 25.18 -17.56
CA LYS A 50 -0.93 26.30 -18.47
C LYS A 50 0.57 26.60 -18.58
N ILE A 51 1.42 25.81 -17.91
CA ILE A 51 2.87 25.96 -17.97
C ILE A 51 3.37 25.16 -19.19
N LEU A 52 4.28 25.76 -19.95
CA LEU A 52 5.03 25.07 -20.99
C LEU A 52 6.20 24.35 -20.32
N TRP A 53 6.16 23.02 -20.24
CA TRP A 53 7.15 22.18 -19.54
C TRP A 53 8.51 22.05 -20.26
N ASP A 54 8.93 23.10 -20.94
CA ASP A 54 10.25 23.19 -21.56
C ASP A 54 11.26 23.69 -20.52
N LEU A 55 11.97 22.75 -19.88
CA LEU A 55 13.00 23.06 -18.89
C LEU A 55 14.31 23.60 -19.51
N TRP A 56 14.42 23.62 -20.84
CA TRP A 56 15.60 24.07 -21.56
C TRP A 56 15.48 25.52 -22.01
N ASN A 57 14.29 26.12 -21.90
CA ASN A 57 14.08 27.52 -22.18
C ASN A 57 14.31 28.38 -20.91
N PRO A 58 15.41 29.14 -20.83
CA PRO A 58 15.74 29.93 -19.64
C PRO A 58 14.78 31.11 -19.40
N SER A 59 13.95 31.47 -20.39
CA SER A 59 12.94 32.53 -20.21
C SER A 59 11.73 32.07 -19.39
N TYR A 60 11.55 30.75 -19.21
CA TYR A 60 10.44 30.15 -18.45
C TYR A 60 10.79 29.90 -16.97
N TRP A 61 12.09 29.94 -16.64
CA TRP A 61 12.63 29.48 -15.37
C TRP A 61 13.67 30.45 -14.82
N HIS A 62 13.36 31.13 -13.72
CA HIS A 62 14.28 32.05 -13.07
C HIS A 62 15.18 31.30 -12.07
N ALA A 63 16.46 31.20 -12.38
CA ALA A 63 17.45 30.57 -11.51
C ALA A 63 17.65 31.36 -10.20
N PHE A 64 17.64 30.69 -9.06
CA PHE A 64 17.93 31.32 -7.76
C PHE A 64 19.41 31.66 -7.59
N THR A 65 20.28 30.91 -8.26
CA THR A 65 21.73 31.18 -8.27
C THR A 65 22.22 31.39 -9.70
N SER A 66 23.08 32.38 -9.90
CA SER A 66 23.63 32.74 -11.21
C SER A 66 24.73 31.77 -11.70
N SER A 67 25.19 30.88 -10.83
CA SER A 67 26.25 29.90 -11.10
C SER A 67 25.81 28.52 -10.65
N THR A 68 26.21 27.47 -11.39
CA THR A 68 26.11 26.07 -10.98
C THR A 68 26.64 25.94 -9.56
N SER A 69 25.72 25.83 -8.60
CA SER A 69 26.12 25.87 -7.20
C SER A 69 26.86 24.58 -6.90
N GLY A 70 28.06 24.68 -6.31
CA GLY A 70 28.83 23.52 -5.83
C GLY A 70 28.20 22.88 -4.60
N LEU A 71 26.87 22.97 -4.47
CA LEU A 71 26.10 22.43 -3.37
C LEU A 71 26.25 20.92 -3.42
N ARG A 72 27.17 20.42 -2.58
CA ARG A 72 27.17 19.02 -2.22
C ARG A 72 25.91 18.78 -1.40
N PRO A 73 25.24 17.62 -1.57
CA PRO A 73 24.22 17.19 -0.63
C PRO A 73 24.67 17.48 0.81
N CYS A 74 23.92 18.31 1.53
CA CYS A 74 24.14 18.57 2.95
C CYS A 74 23.63 17.40 3.82
N PHE A 75 23.01 16.40 3.18
CA PHE A 75 22.77 15.09 3.75
C PHE A 75 23.96 14.18 3.42
N PRO A 76 24.37 13.30 4.35
CA PRO A 76 25.29 12.23 4.04
C PRO A 76 24.72 11.48 2.83
N GLY A 77 25.57 11.17 1.84
CA GLY A 77 25.15 10.24 0.78
C GLY A 77 24.69 8.96 1.45
N CYS A 78 23.39 8.67 1.39
CA CYS A 78 22.85 7.43 1.90
C CYS A 78 23.42 6.33 1.03
N ARG A 79 24.48 5.68 1.50
CA ARG A 79 24.91 4.42 0.92
C ARG A 79 23.79 3.46 1.26
N LEU A 80 22.98 3.10 0.27
CA LEU A 80 22.05 1.99 0.38
C LEU A 80 22.91 0.79 0.76
N GLY A 81 22.98 0.51 2.05
CA GLY A 81 23.71 -0.64 2.55
C GLY A 81 23.08 -1.86 1.90
N ARG A 82 23.91 -2.79 1.41
CA ARG A 82 23.52 -4.20 1.46
C ARG A 82 23.50 -4.56 2.94
N GLY A 83 22.44 -4.13 3.63
CA GLY A 83 22.26 -4.40 5.04
C GLY A 83 22.28 -5.90 5.26
N ASP A 84 22.69 -6.30 6.47
CA ASP A 84 22.85 -7.63 7.05
C ASP A 84 21.54 -8.47 7.11
N ARG A 85 20.63 -8.26 6.15
CA ARG A 85 19.32 -8.93 6.04
C ARG A 85 19.46 -10.18 5.18
N ASP A 86 20.31 -11.08 5.64
CA ASP A 86 20.43 -12.41 5.07
C ASP A 86 19.16 -13.25 5.31
N GLU A 87 19.14 -14.47 4.77
CA GLU A 87 18.01 -15.38 4.94
C GLU A 87 17.77 -15.72 6.42
N ALA A 88 18.82 -15.77 7.25
CA ALA A 88 18.68 -16.04 8.69
C ALA A 88 17.92 -14.92 9.41
N TRP A 89 18.25 -13.66 9.10
CA TRP A 89 17.51 -12.49 9.58
C TRP A 89 16.05 -12.52 9.13
N CYS A 90 15.82 -12.82 7.85
CA CYS A 90 14.47 -12.90 7.27
C CYS A 90 13.65 -14.00 7.95
N ALA A 91 14.19 -15.21 8.08
CA ALA A 91 13.55 -16.34 8.75
C ALA A 91 13.18 -16.02 10.21
N LEU A 92 14.08 -15.36 10.95
CA LEU A 92 13.81 -14.94 12.33
C LEU A 92 12.64 -13.95 12.40
N ARG A 93 12.61 -12.95 11.49
CA ARG A 93 11.54 -11.95 11.44
C ARG A 93 10.21 -12.55 11.02
N ARG A 94 10.17 -13.39 9.99
CA ARG A 94 8.97 -14.13 9.58
C ARG A 94 8.38 -14.91 10.76
N ARG A 95 9.22 -15.59 11.54
CA ARG A 95 8.80 -16.33 12.74
C ARG A 95 8.20 -15.42 13.81
N HIS A 96 8.83 -14.28 14.12
CA HIS A 96 8.32 -13.35 15.13
C HIS A 96 6.97 -12.73 14.71
N ILE A 97 6.85 -12.32 13.45
CA ILE A 97 5.62 -11.77 12.89
C ILE A 97 4.51 -12.82 12.95
N LEU A 98 4.77 -14.05 12.50
CA LEU A 98 3.80 -15.14 12.54
C LEU A 98 3.31 -15.41 13.97
N GLN A 99 4.22 -15.51 14.94
CA GLN A 99 3.86 -15.72 16.35
C GLN A 99 3.02 -14.56 16.91
N LYS A 100 3.37 -13.33 16.53
CA LYS A 100 2.66 -12.15 17.02
C LYS A 100 1.28 -12.01 16.41
N VAL A 101 1.12 -12.25 15.10
CA VAL A 101 -0.19 -12.31 14.42
C VAL A 101 -1.08 -13.36 15.09
N GLN A 102 -0.55 -14.56 15.35
CA GLN A 102 -1.30 -15.62 16.05
C GLN A 102 -1.73 -15.20 17.46
N SER A 103 -0.84 -14.53 18.21
CA SER A 103 -1.11 -14.03 19.56
C SER A 103 -2.19 -12.93 19.57
N VAL A 104 -2.11 -11.95 18.65
CA VAL A 104 -3.08 -10.86 18.56
C VAL A 104 -4.45 -11.39 18.12
N LEU A 105 -4.50 -12.29 17.13
CA LEU A 105 -5.74 -12.90 16.66
C LEU A 105 -6.42 -13.71 17.77
N ARG A 106 -5.64 -14.51 18.51
CA ARG A 106 -6.13 -15.23 19.70
C ARG A 106 -6.68 -14.29 20.76
N SER A 107 -5.96 -13.21 21.05
CA SER A 107 -6.37 -12.22 22.04
C SER A 107 -7.70 -11.56 21.63
N ARG A 108 -7.81 -11.07 20.39
CA ARG A 108 -9.06 -10.46 19.88
C ARG A 108 -10.25 -11.42 19.94
N ARG A 109 -10.06 -12.71 19.61
CA ARG A 109 -11.14 -13.70 19.69
C ARG A 109 -11.50 -14.11 21.12
N SER A 110 -10.51 -14.21 22.00
CA SER A 110 -10.75 -14.55 23.42
C SER A 110 -11.60 -13.52 24.16
N VAL A 111 -11.45 -12.23 23.83
CA VAL A 111 -12.31 -11.15 24.35
C VAL A 111 -13.80 -11.37 24.02
N ARG A 112 -14.09 -12.14 22.97
CA ARG A 112 -15.44 -12.49 22.52
C ARG A 112 -15.87 -13.91 22.92
N ASN A 113 -15.12 -14.57 23.80
CA ASN A 113 -15.32 -15.97 24.17
C ASN A 113 -15.33 -16.93 22.97
N LEU A 114 -14.46 -16.65 21.98
CA LEU A 114 -14.27 -17.49 20.80
C LEU A 114 -12.87 -18.11 20.81
N ASP A 115 -12.81 -19.39 20.43
CA ASP A 115 -11.56 -20.11 20.31
C ASP A 115 -10.83 -19.82 19.00
N THR A 116 -9.50 -20.00 19.01
CA THR A 116 -8.65 -20.03 17.81
C THR A 116 -8.09 -21.42 17.60
N ASN A 117 -8.62 -22.14 16.61
CA ASN A 117 -8.09 -23.43 16.21
C ASN A 117 -7.04 -23.23 15.11
N TRP A 118 -5.76 -23.47 15.42
CA TRP A 118 -4.66 -23.31 14.47
C TRP A 118 -4.40 -24.60 13.68
N VAL A 119 -4.32 -24.49 12.35
CA VAL A 119 -3.91 -25.61 11.49
C VAL A 119 -2.38 -25.74 11.54
N ARG A 120 -1.87 -26.90 11.95
CA ARG A 120 -0.43 -27.20 12.08
C ARG A 120 0.09 -28.08 10.94
N SER A 121 -0.32 -27.78 9.70
CA SER A 121 0.14 -28.53 8.53
C SER A 121 1.31 -27.80 7.86
N HIS A 122 2.48 -28.45 7.83
CA HIS A 122 3.66 -27.90 7.15
C HIS A 122 3.42 -27.76 5.64
N SER A 123 2.77 -28.74 5.01
CA SER A 123 2.46 -28.68 3.56
C SER A 123 1.54 -27.52 3.21
N LEU A 124 0.55 -27.22 4.06
CA LEU A 124 -0.31 -26.05 3.87
C LEU A 124 0.48 -24.76 4.06
N ALA A 125 1.31 -24.67 5.11
CA ALA A 125 2.12 -23.48 5.36
C ALA A 125 3.04 -23.16 4.17
N THR A 126 3.75 -24.17 3.64
CA THR A 126 4.60 -24.02 2.44
C THR A 126 3.80 -23.62 1.21
N TYR A 127 2.61 -24.19 1.03
CA TYR A 127 1.74 -23.86 -0.11
C TYR A 127 1.20 -22.42 -0.04
N LEU A 128 0.84 -21.94 1.16
CA LEU A 128 0.41 -20.56 1.37
C LEU A 128 1.57 -19.57 1.20
N GLU A 129 2.78 -19.93 1.65
CA GLU A 129 3.98 -19.13 1.42
C GLU A 129 4.32 -19.04 -0.09
N ALA A 130 4.11 -20.11 -0.86
CA ALA A 130 4.29 -20.08 -2.31
C ALA A 130 3.37 -19.05 -2.99
N GLY A 131 2.10 -18.97 -2.59
CA GLY A 131 1.19 -17.94 -3.10
C GLY A 131 1.62 -16.52 -2.75
N LEU A 132 2.17 -16.31 -1.55
CA LEU A 132 2.74 -15.01 -1.18
C LEU A 132 3.98 -14.65 -2.01
N LYS A 133 4.79 -15.64 -2.42
CA LYS A 133 5.93 -15.42 -3.33
C LYS A 133 5.48 -15.03 -4.73
N LEU A 134 4.43 -15.67 -5.25
CA LEU A 134 3.83 -15.26 -6.53
C LEU A 134 3.33 -13.82 -6.48
N ARG A 135 2.71 -13.43 -5.35
CA ARG A 135 2.28 -12.04 -5.15
C ARG A 135 3.44 -11.06 -5.09
N ALA A 136 4.52 -11.42 -4.39
CA ALA A 136 5.72 -10.61 -4.34
C ALA A 136 6.37 -10.43 -5.73
N GLN A 137 6.38 -11.50 -6.53
CA GLN A 137 6.88 -11.45 -7.91
C GLN A 137 6.03 -10.55 -8.79
N LEU A 138 4.70 -10.57 -8.65
CA LEU A 138 3.80 -9.67 -9.38
C LEU A 138 4.05 -8.19 -9.08
N ASP A 139 4.43 -7.84 -7.85
CA ASP A 139 4.69 -6.44 -7.49
C ASP A 139 5.98 -5.88 -8.14
N VAL A 140 6.85 -6.75 -8.67
CA VAL A 140 8.17 -6.37 -9.21
C VAL A 140 8.43 -6.87 -10.63
N CYS A 141 7.47 -7.59 -11.25
CA CYS A 141 7.69 -8.17 -12.57
C CYS A 141 7.63 -7.13 -13.68
N GLU A 142 8.25 -7.46 -14.82
CA GLU A 142 8.10 -6.72 -16.06
C GLU A 142 6.75 -7.06 -16.74
N GLU A 143 6.23 -6.16 -17.57
CA GLU A 143 4.93 -6.32 -18.25
C GLU A 143 4.82 -7.66 -19.02
N ASP A 144 5.91 -8.11 -19.64
CA ASP A 144 5.95 -9.38 -20.41
C ASP A 144 5.72 -10.64 -19.55
N GLN A 145 5.95 -10.57 -18.24
CA GLN A 145 5.84 -11.70 -17.30
C GLN A 145 4.55 -11.64 -16.47
N GLU A 146 3.88 -10.49 -16.45
CA GLU A 146 2.72 -10.23 -15.59
C GLU A 146 1.56 -11.19 -15.88
N GLU A 147 1.24 -11.42 -17.16
CA GLU A 147 0.14 -12.33 -17.55
C GLU A 147 0.37 -13.76 -17.07
N ALA A 148 1.61 -14.27 -17.21
CA ALA A 148 1.96 -15.62 -16.81
C ALA A 148 1.89 -15.79 -15.28
N LEU A 149 2.38 -14.80 -14.52
CA LEU A 149 2.31 -14.81 -13.06
C LEU A 149 0.87 -14.65 -12.54
N CYS A 150 0.06 -13.83 -13.21
CA CYS A 150 -1.37 -13.70 -12.90
C CYS A 150 -2.08 -15.05 -13.09
N GLN A 151 -1.77 -15.76 -14.16
CA GLN A 151 -2.33 -17.10 -14.41
C GLN A 151 -1.85 -18.11 -13.35
N GLU A 152 -0.57 -18.11 -12.99
CA GLU A 152 -0.05 -19.01 -11.95
C GLU A 152 -0.68 -18.72 -10.57
N LEU A 153 -0.89 -17.44 -10.24
CA LEU A 153 -1.60 -17.04 -9.03
C LEU A 153 -3.06 -17.52 -9.05
N LEU A 154 -3.74 -17.38 -10.20
CA LEU A 154 -5.11 -17.86 -10.36
C LEU A 154 -5.21 -19.38 -10.20
N ASP A 155 -4.28 -20.13 -10.80
CA ASP A 155 -4.21 -21.59 -10.69
C ASP A 155 -3.94 -22.02 -9.25
N TRP A 156 -3.08 -21.29 -8.54
CA TRP A 156 -2.84 -21.46 -7.11
C TRP A 156 -4.12 -21.22 -6.29
N GLU A 157 -4.86 -20.14 -6.56
CA GLU A 157 -6.12 -19.88 -5.87
C GLU A 157 -7.13 -21.01 -6.12
N GLN A 158 -7.32 -21.40 -7.38
CA GLN A 158 -8.23 -22.48 -7.79
C GLN A 158 -7.91 -23.81 -7.10
N ALA A 159 -6.63 -24.18 -7.04
CA ALA A 159 -6.19 -25.39 -6.36
C ALA A 159 -6.45 -25.34 -4.84
N LEU A 160 -6.41 -24.16 -4.21
CA LEU A 160 -6.82 -23.99 -2.81
C LEU A 160 -8.33 -24.15 -2.64
N GLN A 161 -9.14 -23.63 -3.57
CA GLN A 161 -10.59 -23.80 -3.54
C GLN A 161 -10.98 -25.27 -3.71
N ALA A 162 -10.37 -25.97 -4.66
CA ALA A 162 -10.60 -27.39 -4.93
C ALA A 162 -10.28 -28.28 -3.72
N LYS A 163 -9.33 -27.87 -2.87
CA LYS A 163 -8.96 -28.56 -1.63
C LYS A 163 -9.79 -28.12 -0.42
N THR A 164 -10.64 -27.11 -0.56
CA THR A 164 -11.53 -26.69 0.52
C THR A 164 -12.68 -27.70 0.64
N PRO A 165 -12.87 -28.35 1.81
CA PRO A 165 -13.85 -29.42 1.95
C PRO A 165 -15.29 -28.97 1.63
N PRO A 166 -16.17 -29.88 1.18
CA PRO A 166 -17.56 -29.53 0.93
C PRO A 166 -18.24 -29.03 2.20
N ARG A 167 -19.20 -28.12 2.05
CA ARG A 167 -19.89 -27.39 3.13
C ARG A 167 -18.95 -26.57 4.01
N HIS A 168 -17.85 -26.07 3.46
CA HIS A 168 -16.98 -25.13 4.16
C HIS A 168 -16.81 -23.85 3.35
N SER A 169 -16.61 -22.75 4.06
CA SER A 169 -16.21 -21.47 3.49
C SER A 169 -14.77 -21.18 3.89
N PHE A 170 -13.93 -21.01 2.88
CA PHE A 170 -12.58 -20.50 2.98
C PHE A 170 -12.57 -18.98 2.76
N ARG A 171 -11.83 -18.26 3.59
CA ARG A 171 -11.54 -16.84 3.41
C ARG A 171 -10.06 -16.58 3.59
N GLY A 172 -9.44 -15.91 2.64
CA GLY A 172 -8.06 -15.45 2.70
C GLY A 172 -7.97 -13.93 2.64
N ALA A 173 -7.05 -13.36 3.41
CA ALA A 173 -6.71 -11.94 3.38
C ALA A 173 -5.19 -11.83 3.15
N PRO A 174 -4.74 -11.70 1.88
CA PRO A 174 -3.36 -11.37 1.54
C PRO A 174 -3.14 -9.88 1.80
N LEU A 175 -2.06 -9.56 2.52
CA LEU A 175 -1.74 -8.22 2.96
C LEU A 175 -0.27 -7.93 2.67
N HIS A 176 0.03 -6.67 2.36
CA HIS A 176 1.36 -6.17 2.08
C HIS A 176 1.72 -5.03 3.04
N PHE A 177 2.96 -5.01 3.51
CA PHE A 177 3.51 -3.99 4.39
C PHE A 177 4.93 -3.62 3.96
N GLY A 178 5.23 -2.31 3.93
CA GLY A 178 6.58 -1.78 3.72
C GLY A 178 7.47 -1.78 4.97
N PHE A 179 7.04 -2.44 6.05
CA PHE A 179 7.73 -2.50 7.33
C PHE A 179 7.54 -3.88 7.99
N CYS A 180 8.41 -4.21 8.96
CA CYS A 180 8.43 -5.55 9.57
C CYS A 180 8.43 -5.52 11.11
N ASP A 181 7.93 -4.44 11.73
CA ASP A 181 7.71 -4.43 13.19
C ASP A 181 6.63 -5.46 13.57
N PRO A 182 6.93 -6.48 14.39
CA PRO A 182 5.97 -7.55 14.66
C PRO A 182 4.68 -7.08 15.35
N VAL A 183 4.73 -6.02 16.16
CA VAL A 183 3.58 -5.55 16.93
C VAL A 183 2.62 -4.80 16.02
N LEU A 184 3.14 -3.82 15.27
CA LEU A 184 2.35 -3.01 14.34
C LEU A 184 1.74 -3.88 13.25
N VAL A 185 2.57 -4.72 12.58
CA VAL A 185 2.09 -5.63 11.53
C VAL A 185 0.99 -6.54 12.07
N ALA A 186 1.16 -7.12 13.26
CA ALA A 186 0.16 -8.03 13.79
C ALA A 186 -1.17 -7.35 14.15
N GLN A 187 -1.14 -6.11 14.62
CA GLN A 187 -2.35 -5.33 14.91
C GLN A 187 -3.09 -5.00 13.62
N GLU A 188 -2.39 -4.41 12.65
CA GLU A 188 -2.97 -4.03 11.37
C GLU A 188 -3.43 -5.24 10.57
N ALA A 189 -2.64 -6.32 10.51
CA ALA A 189 -3.03 -7.50 9.75
C ALA A 189 -4.30 -8.15 10.27
N VAL A 190 -4.45 -8.25 11.59
CA VAL A 190 -5.66 -8.81 12.20
C VAL A 190 -6.86 -7.90 11.96
N GLU A 191 -6.66 -6.59 12.01
CA GLU A 191 -7.70 -5.60 11.75
C GLU A 191 -8.18 -5.62 10.30
N LEU A 192 -7.25 -5.47 9.34
CA LEU A 192 -7.54 -5.47 7.91
C LEU A 192 -8.14 -6.78 7.41
N SER A 193 -7.76 -7.91 8.02
CA SER A 193 -8.33 -9.21 7.64
C SER A 193 -9.84 -9.32 7.93
N GLY A 194 -10.34 -8.65 8.98
CA GLY A 194 -11.71 -8.85 9.49
C GLY A 194 -12.02 -10.29 9.96
N LEU A 195 -11.08 -11.24 9.84
CA LEU A 195 -11.32 -12.66 10.09
C LEU A 195 -11.43 -12.98 11.59
N ALA A 196 -10.85 -12.13 12.43
CA ALA A 196 -11.01 -12.23 13.88
C ALA A 196 -12.46 -11.99 14.32
N ASP A 197 -13.26 -11.26 13.55
CA ASP A 197 -14.62 -10.87 13.91
C ASP A 197 -15.67 -11.95 13.67
N SER A 198 -15.33 -13.00 12.90
CA SER A 198 -16.21 -14.13 12.63
C SER A 198 -16.66 -14.80 13.94
N ARG A 199 -17.98 -14.91 14.14
CA ARG A 199 -18.59 -15.53 15.33
C ARG A 199 -18.61 -17.05 15.29
N GLU A 200 -18.12 -17.63 14.21
CA GLU A 200 -18.07 -19.07 14.04
C GLU A 200 -17.06 -19.72 15.01
N LYS A 201 -17.57 -20.66 15.81
CA LYS A 201 -16.75 -21.42 16.77
C LYS A 201 -15.95 -22.53 16.09
N SER A 202 -16.44 -23.00 14.95
CA SER A 202 -15.79 -24.06 14.16
C SER A 202 -14.61 -23.55 13.31
N THR A 203 -14.33 -22.25 13.34
CA THR A 203 -13.31 -21.62 12.51
C THR A 203 -11.92 -22.13 12.84
N ARG A 204 -11.23 -22.59 11.80
CA ARG A 204 -9.81 -22.93 11.81
C ARG A 204 -9.03 -21.86 11.06
N PHE A 205 -7.87 -21.49 11.59
CA PHE A 205 -7.01 -20.44 11.05
C PHE A 205 -5.68 -21.02 10.58
N ALA A 206 -5.15 -20.42 9.52
CA ALA A 206 -3.78 -20.61 9.05
C ALA A 206 -3.19 -19.23 8.73
N VAL A 207 -1.88 -19.07 8.95
CA VAL A 207 -1.16 -17.83 8.66
C VAL A 207 0.14 -18.20 7.95
N ALA A 208 0.44 -17.48 6.88
CA ALA A 208 1.72 -17.53 6.18
C ALA A 208 2.34 -16.13 6.12
N VAL A 209 3.67 -16.08 6.09
CA VAL A 209 4.43 -14.83 6.05
C VAL A 209 5.60 -15.01 5.09
N HIS A 210 5.74 -14.08 4.14
CA HIS A 210 6.86 -13.97 3.22
C HIS A 210 7.50 -12.59 3.38
N LEU A 211 8.82 -12.52 3.34
CA LEU A 211 9.56 -11.28 3.60
C LEU A 211 10.71 -11.17 2.60
N GLU A 212 10.71 -10.08 1.84
CA GLU A 212 11.76 -9.76 0.88
C GLU A 212 12.57 -8.56 1.36
N PRO A 213 13.87 -8.73 1.65
CA PRO A 213 14.75 -7.61 1.92
C PRO A 213 15.09 -6.91 0.60
N LEU A 214 14.88 -5.59 0.57
CA LEU A 214 15.17 -4.74 -0.58
C LEU A 214 16.41 -3.85 -0.28
N PRO A 215 17.07 -3.31 -1.32
CA PRO A 215 18.22 -2.41 -1.14
C PRO A 215 17.90 -1.22 -0.24
N GLY A 216 18.88 -0.81 0.58
CA GLY A 216 18.72 0.38 1.44
C GLY A 216 17.85 0.16 2.66
N GLU A 217 17.87 -1.05 3.23
CA GLU A 217 17.12 -1.37 4.45
C GLU A 217 15.58 -1.31 4.30
N VAL A 218 15.10 -1.25 3.07
CA VAL A 218 13.68 -1.39 2.74
C VAL A 218 13.30 -2.87 2.84
N VAL A 219 12.05 -3.16 3.19
CA VAL A 219 11.48 -4.51 3.18
C VAL A 219 10.12 -4.50 2.51
N SER A 220 9.82 -5.61 1.86
CA SER A 220 8.48 -5.95 1.38
C SER A 220 7.99 -7.16 2.18
N LEU A 221 6.98 -6.96 3.02
CA LEU A 221 6.43 -8.01 3.87
C LEU A 221 5.04 -8.39 3.39
N TYR A 222 4.83 -9.67 3.17
CA TYR A 222 3.55 -10.25 2.79
C TYR A 222 3.03 -11.14 3.91
N VAL A 223 1.78 -10.91 4.32
CA VAL A 223 1.11 -11.70 5.35
C VAL A 223 -0.21 -12.20 4.79
N LEU A 224 -0.42 -13.52 4.84
CA LEU A 224 -1.69 -14.13 4.47
C LEU A 224 -2.34 -14.71 5.71
N ILE A 225 -3.51 -14.18 6.07
CA ILE A 225 -4.37 -14.75 7.12
C ILE A 225 -5.52 -15.48 6.44
N CYS A 226 -5.67 -16.77 6.74
CA CYS A 226 -6.75 -17.59 6.21
C CYS A 226 -7.62 -18.14 7.33
N SER A 227 -8.90 -18.31 7.02
CA SER A 227 -9.86 -18.98 7.89
C SER A 227 -10.74 -19.94 7.10
N VAL A 228 -11.08 -21.07 7.70
CA VAL A 228 -12.05 -22.02 7.17
C VAL A 228 -13.07 -22.35 8.26
N HIS A 229 -14.35 -22.24 7.94
CA HIS A 229 -15.44 -22.64 8.84
C HIS A 229 -16.47 -23.46 8.08
N ARG A 230 -17.25 -24.26 8.81
CA ARG A 230 -18.34 -25.04 8.24
C ARG A 230 -19.53 -24.13 7.98
N LEU A 231 -20.15 -24.28 6.80
CA LEU A 231 -21.38 -23.60 6.44
C LEU A 231 -22.55 -24.16 7.25
N THR A 232 -23.43 -23.27 7.71
CA THR A 232 -24.70 -23.64 8.33
C THR A 232 -25.71 -24.11 7.28
N ASP A 233 -26.67 -24.95 7.67
CA ASP A 233 -27.68 -25.46 6.73
C ASP A 233 -28.53 -24.34 6.10
N LEU A 234 -28.70 -23.21 6.80
CA LEU A 234 -29.36 -22.01 6.27
C LEU A 234 -28.55 -21.35 5.14
N GLU A 235 -27.23 -21.20 5.32
CA GLU A 235 -26.35 -20.62 4.28
C GLU A 235 -26.30 -21.50 3.03
N VAL A 236 -26.31 -22.81 3.23
CA VAL A 236 -26.40 -23.81 2.16
C VAL A 236 -27.71 -23.69 1.39
N LEU A 237 -28.84 -23.48 2.07
CA LEU A 237 -30.16 -23.34 1.45
C LEU A 237 -30.33 -22.01 0.71
N SER A 238 -29.72 -20.94 1.19
CA SER A 238 -29.72 -19.63 0.52
C SER A 238 -28.87 -19.57 -0.76
N ARG A 239 -28.15 -20.65 -1.11
CA ARG A 239 -27.31 -20.75 -2.31
C ARG A 239 -27.66 -22.00 -3.14
N PRO A 240 -28.87 -22.06 -3.74
CA PRO A 240 -29.26 -23.20 -4.56
C PRO A 240 -28.50 -23.21 -5.89
N GLY A 241 -27.54 -24.14 -6.06
CA GLY A 241 -26.92 -24.44 -7.36
C GLY A 241 -25.41 -24.61 -7.38
N GLU A 242 -24.68 -24.11 -6.38
CA GLU A 242 -23.23 -24.32 -6.29
C GLU A 242 -22.94 -25.58 -5.47
N THR A 243 -22.05 -26.44 -5.96
CA THR A 243 -21.46 -27.59 -5.24
C THR A 243 -20.52 -27.11 -4.12
N GLN A 244 -21.08 -26.32 -3.20
CA GLN A 244 -20.80 -26.11 -1.78
C GLN A 244 -19.34 -26.13 -1.30
N SER A 245 -18.46 -25.36 -1.93
CA SER A 245 -17.25 -24.86 -1.29
C SER A 245 -17.02 -23.44 -1.82
N THR A 246 -16.87 -22.46 -0.92
CA THR A 246 -16.63 -21.07 -1.34
C THR A 246 -15.32 -20.59 -0.79
N ALA A 247 -14.41 -20.18 -1.66
CA ALA A 247 -13.17 -19.55 -1.32
C ALA A 247 -13.19 -18.13 -1.86
N SER A 248 -12.89 -17.16 -1.01
CA SER A 248 -12.75 -15.76 -1.42
C SER A 248 -11.47 -15.21 -0.83
N PHE A 249 -10.66 -14.63 -1.69
CA PHE A 249 -9.59 -13.72 -1.31
C PHE A 249 -10.14 -12.30 -1.40
N TYR A 250 -9.96 -11.52 -0.33
CA TYR A 250 -10.27 -10.09 -0.36
C TYR A 250 -8.95 -9.33 -0.39
N ALA A 251 -8.77 -8.42 -1.34
CA ALA A 251 -7.77 -7.37 -1.18
C ALA A 251 -8.18 -6.55 0.05
N ALA A 252 -7.28 -6.35 1.02
CA ALA A 252 -7.52 -5.35 2.03
C ALA A 252 -7.58 -3.99 1.33
N VAL A 253 -8.77 -3.39 1.36
CA VAL A 253 -9.09 -1.97 1.21
C VAL A 253 -8.04 -1.14 0.46
N ASP A 254 -8.34 -0.80 -0.79
CA ASP A 254 -7.70 0.31 -1.52
C ASP A 254 -7.69 1.59 -0.66
N PRO A 255 -6.56 2.30 -0.51
CA PRO A 255 -6.49 3.55 0.22
C PRO A 255 -7.00 4.70 -0.66
N THR A 256 -8.30 4.73 -0.91
CA THR A 256 -9.01 6.01 -1.12
C THR A 256 -9.54 6.59 0.20
N SER A 257 -9.27 5.92 1.32
CA SER A 257 -9.38 6.52 2.66
C SER A 257 -8.17 7.39 2.96
N SER A 258 -8.23 8.61 2.43
CA SER A 258 -7.41 9.76 2.79
C SER A 258 -7.31 9.96 4.32
N THR A 259 -6.20 10.59 4.73
CA THR A 259 -5.90 11.17 6.06
C THR A 259 -5.67 10.22 7.22
N ASP A 260 -4.44 9.68 7.36
CA ASP A 260 -3.70 9.73 8.65
C ASP A 260 -2.24 9.19 8.62
N ALA A 261 -1.66 8.91 7.45
CA ALA A 261 -0.27 8.44 7.34
C ALA A 261 0.83 9.51 7.57
N VAL A 262 0.51 10.68 8.14
CA VAL A 262 1.49 11.78 8.38
C VAL A 262 1.86 11.95 9.87
N ARG A 263 1.38 11.10 10.79
CA ARG A 263 1.62 11.29 12.24
C ARG A 263 2.74 10.49 12.90
N LEU A 264 3.62 9.81 12.15
CA LEU A 264 4.72 9.02 12.75
C LEU A 264 6.14 9.48 12.42
N LEU A 265 6.33 10.73 11.97
CA LEU A 265 7.66 11.37 11.87
C LEU A 265 7.58 12.82 12.35
N GLY A 266 7.63 13.04 13.66
CA GLY A 266 7.64 14.41 14.21
C GLY A 266 7.44 14.46 15.71
N GLY A 267 8.47 14.06 16.47
CA GLY A 267 8.46 14.14 17.93
C GLY A 267 9.85 14.29 18.53
N ALA A 268 10.74 15.05 17.89
CA ALA A 268 11.97 15.50 18.51
C ALA A 268 11.68 16.80 19.29
N THR A 269 11.43 16.67 20.59
CA THR A 269 11.46 17.81 21.51
C THR A 269 12.88 18.37 21.61
N PRO A 270 13.11 19.68 21.47
CA PRO A 270 14.43 20.28 21.68
C PRO A 270 14.82 20.24 23.16
N PRO A 271 16.11 20.09 23.49
CA PRO A 271 16.58 20.18 24.87
C PRO A 271 16.42 21.62 25.38
N GLN A 272 15.76 21.77 26.53
CA GLN A 272 15.79 23.02 27.28
C GLN A 272 17.21 23.24 27.82
N THR A 273 17.89 24.23 27.27
CA THR A 273 19.11 24.81 27.84
C THR A 273 18.74 25.54 29.11
N GLY A 274 19.07 24.96 30.26
CA GLY A 274 19.12 25.68 31.53
C GLY A 274 20.33 26.60 31.53
N MET A 275 20.08 27.91 31.60
CA MET A 275 21.08 28.90 31.98
C MET A 275 21.20 28.90 33.51
N THR A 276 22.46 28.83 33.97
CA THR A 276 22.94 29.39 35.24
C THR A 276 22.58 30.85 35.40
#